data_AF-A0AAU6HDM2-F1
#
_entry.id   AF-A0AAU6HDM2-F1
#
_cell.length_a   1.000
_cell.length_b   1.000
_cell.length_c   1.000
_cell.angle_alpha   90.00
_cell.angle_beta   90.00
_cell.angle_gamma   90.00
#
_symmetry.space_group_name_H-M   'P 1'
#
loop_
_entity.id
_entity.type
_entity.pdbx_description
1 polymer ?
#
loop_
_entity_poly.entity_id
_entity_poly.type
_entity_poly.pdbx_seq_one_letter_code
_entity_poly.pdbx_strand_id
1 'polypeptide(L)'
;MAPETPPENVPRTPPDHSPRQLLEKWIGDLPYQLLLLEKVLLPEDFPFDFTPESLHALEACLLEHDDAVQDPAKRTECVDGATAYLGEVLLATAGGAWAWHTRPIGDRPGQPVVRPDPELELSPVAPMLLISYALRVRTGTAFAEEIERLRQAVTARRHTAAEWEPVKEHTPHVDPGAPLPEHPALTAWLAEREEALPDWAQDAFDGAWRWNFHPDTLDRLEAVVRRRFATVEDFDAARDEPFVQGACWYMGEVIRRNKGAVWQYLPFDPDAGPGRPGSRESAWTGVPFVDQPDKRLGGAAVPLGCLRELYLQEAADGAPTAREERLRDVLIWFRSSSYAHVGALLQRMGMVSRQKADRVLAEYADFAHVQLPPHEVPDALQAFGVAISAHGDDVDDLEESYASLLTEAAALTDGAVTFTGVRLRADEEHGEVLEFARNGVLVTQPMEHQSDDYLDHLAIMEFIDHADPDPGDDGRRFHQVQFVRLKDSNYDSYFAFVTPEQAAVLHKELGLEMR
;
A
#
# COMPACT_ATOMS: atom_id res chain seq x y z
N MET A 1 -21.62 39.88 60.47
CA MET A 1 -22.22 39.74 59.12
C MET A 1 -21.38 40.56 58.17
N ALA A 2 -20.45 39.91 57.49
CA ALA A 2 -19.71 40.47 56.36
C ALA A 2 -20.24 39.79 55.09
N PRO A 3 -20.37 40.49 53.96
CA PRO A 3 -20.98 39.94 52.75
C PRO A 3 -20.01 38.99 52.04
N GLU A 4 -20.56 37.87 51.56
CA GLU A 4 -19.87 36.86 50.77
C GLU A 4 -19.41 37.42 49.42
N THR A 5 -18.17 37.14 49.07
CA THR A 5 -17.58 37.40 47.75
C THR A 5 -18.04 36.29 46.78
N PRO A 6 -18.52 36.60 45.56
CA PRO A 6 -18.89 35.57 44.59
C PRO A 6 -17.62 34.89 44.02
N PRO A 7 -17.70 33.63 43.55
CA PRO A 7 -16.54 32.90 43.06
C PRO A 7 -16.02 33.51 41.75
N GLU A 8 -14.70 33.53 41.64
CA GLU A 8 -13.94 33.91 40.46
C GLU A 8 -14.47 33.20 39.21
N ASN A 9 -14.83 34.01 38.21
CA ASN A 9 -14.94 33.58 36.81
C ASN A 9 -13.61 32.92 36.43
N VAL A 10 -13.59 31.59 36.34
CA VAL A 10 -12.63 30.89 35.50
C VAL A 10 -12.89 31.38 34.09
N PRO A 11 -11.92 32.02 33.39
CA PRO A 11 -12.10 32.30 31.99
C PRO A 11 -12.16 30.95 31.26
N ARG A 12 -13.35 30.58 30.78
CA ARG A 12 -13.45 29.57 29.71
C ARG A 12 -12.71 30.15 28.53
N THR A 13 -11.50 29.66 28.27
CA THR A 13 -10.80 29.90 27.01
C THR A 13 -11.76 29.50 25.89
N PRO A 14 -12.11 30.40 24.96
CA PRO A 14 -12.93 30.00 23.82
C PRO A 14 -12.19 28.90 23.04
N PRO A 15 -12.90 27.96 22.40
CA PRO A 15 -12.26 26.99 21.51
C PRO A 15 -11.45 27.77 20.47
N ASP A 16 -10.15 27.50 20.47
CA ASP A 16 -9.20 28.13 19.57
C ASP A 16 -9.52 27.59 18.16
N HIS A 17 -10.21 28.41 17.36
CA HIS A 17 -10.60 28.10 15.97
C HIS A 17 -9.67 28.81 15.00
N SER A 18 -8.37 28.76 15.24
CA SER A 18 -7.43 29.36 14.28
C SER A 18 -7.56 28.64 12.93
N PRO A 19 -7.37 29.35 11.80
CA PRO A 19 -7.45 28.73 10.47
C PRO A 19 -6.49 27.55 10.31
N ARG A 20 -5.35 27.60 11.02
CA ARG A 20 -4.37 26.53 11.07
C ARG A 20 -4.91 25.30 11.79
N GLN A 21 -5.53 25.44 12.97
CA GLN A 21 -6.13 24.31 13.69
C GLN A 21 -7.28 23.66 12.90
N LEU A 22 -8.08 24.48 12.21
CA LEU A 22 -9.15 23.97 11.34
C LEU A 22 -8.60 23.20 10.13
N LEU A 23 -7.51 23.69 9.53
CA LEU A 23 -6.79 22.97 8.47
C LEU A 23 -6.20 21.65 8.96
N GLU A 24 -5.50 21.68 10.10
CA GLU A 24 -4.89 20.49 10.71
C GLU A 24 -5.96 19.43 11.03
N LYS A 25 -7.12 19.86 11.54
CA LYS A 25 -8.26 18.97 11.78
C LYS A 25 -8.78 18.38 10.47
N TRP A 26 -9.03 19.21 9.46
CA TRP A 26 -9.49 18.74 8.15
C TRP A 26 -8.54 17.70 7.55
N ILE A 27 -7.24 17.99 7.53
CA ILE A 27 -6.23 17.07 7.01
C ILE A 27 -6.22 15.76 7.81
N GLY A 28 -6.35 15.81 9.14
CA GLY A 28 -6.45 14.61 9.97
C GLY A 28 -7.71 13.77 9.73
N ASP A 29 -8.82 14.41 9.36
CA ASP A 29 -10.12 13.76 9.10
C ASP A 29 -10.22 13.21 7.66
N LEU A 30 -9.39 13.70 6.71
CA LEU A 30 -9.41 13.31 5.29
C LEU A 30 -9.45 11.78 5.06
N PRO A 31 -8.61 10.94 5.72
CA PRO A 31 -8.60 9.51 5.46
C PRO A 31 -9.93 8.84 5.82
N TYR A 32 -10.55 9.29 6.92
CA TYR A 32 -11.85 8.78 7.35
C TYR A 32 -12.97 9.22 6.41
N GLN A 33 -12.93 10.47 5.95
CA GLN A 33 -13.91 11.01 5.00
C GLN A 33 -13.86 10.27 3.64
N LEU A 34 -12.65 10.00 3.14
CA LEU A 34 -12.44 9.24 1.90
C LEU A 34 -12.92 7.79 2.06
N LEU A 35 -12.58 7.13 3.18
CA LEU A 35 -13.03 5.78 3.48
C LEU A 35 -14.56 5.68 3.55
N LEU A 36 -15.19 6.62 4.27
CA LEU A 36 -16.65 6.68 4.39
C LEU A 36 -17.31 6.91 3.02
N LEU A 37 -16.74 7.80 2.21
CA LEU A 37 -17.21 8.06 0.85
C LEU A 37 -17.18 6.78 0.01
N GLU A 38 -16.03 6.12 -0.07
CA GLU A 38 -15.82 4.92 -0.90
C GLU A 38 -16.73 3.77 -0.48
N LYS A 39 -16.81 3.49 0.83
CA LYS A 39 -17.33 2.22 1.33
C LYS A 39 -18.81 2.26 1.69
N VAL A 40 -19.35 3.45 1.92
CA VAL A 40 -20.72 3.61 2.45
C VAL A 40 -21.58 4.49 1.55
N LEU A 41 -20.98 5.50 0.92
CA LEU A 41 -21.75 6.57 0.26
C LEU A 41 -21.69 6.51 -1.27
N LEU A 42 -20.76 5.76 -1.85
CA LEU A 42 -20.68 5.54 -3.30
C LEU A 42 -21.08 4.10 -3.67
N PRO A 43 -21.54 3.89 -4.93
CA PRO A 43 -21.75 2.55 -5.48
C PRO A 43 -20.47 1.69 -5.45
N GLU A 44 -20.62 0.37 -5.31
CA GLU A 44 -19.48 -0.56 -5.28
C GLU A 44 -18.63 -0.54 -6.57
N ASP A 45 -19.22 -0.15 -7.70
CA ASP A 45 -18.58 -0.05 -9.02
C ASP A 45 -17.98 1.34 -9.31
N PHE A 46 -18.01 2.26 -8.33
CA PHE A 46 -17.38 3.57 -8.49
C PHE A 46 -15.85 3.44 -8.66
N PRO A 47 -15.23 4.06 -9.69
CA PRO A 47 -13.79 4.05 -9.89
C PRO A 47 -13.11 5.01 -8.91
N PHE A 48 -12.84 4.53 -7.68
CA PHE A 48 -12.18 5.28 -6.62
C PHE A 48 -10.65 5.34 -6.82
N ASP A 49 -10.23 5.97 -7.92
CA ASP A 49 -8.85 5.96 -8.41
C ASP A 49 -8.16 7.34 -8.37
N PHE A 50 -8.87 8.37 -7.89
CA PHE A 50 -8.42 9.75 -7.84
C PHE A 50 -7.99 10.31 -9.21
N THR A 51 -8.52 9.75 -10.30
CA THR A 51 -8.33 10.28 -11.64
C THR A 51 -9.32 11.40 -11.93
N PRO A 52 -8.97 12.36 -12.80
CA PRO A 52 -9.95 13.35 -13.24
C PRO A 52 -11.15 12.76 -13.99
N GLU A 53 -10.98 11.59 -14.61
CA GLU A 53 -12.02 10.85 -15.32
C GLU A 53 -13.10 10.33 -14.34
N SER A 54 -12.72 9.89 -13.13
CA SER A 54 -13.66 9.47 -12.08
C SER A 54 -14.61 10.58 -11.60
N LEU A 55 -14.25 11.86 -11.79
CA LEU A 55 -15.07 12.99 -11.33
C LEU A 55 -16.41 13.10 -12.07
N HIS A 56 -16.50 12.59 -13.30
CA HIS A 56 -17.79 12.53 -13.98
C HIS A 56 -18.76 11.58 -13.26
N ALA A 57 -18.28 10.42 -12.84
CA ALA A 57 -19.06 9.48 -12.04
C ALA A 57 -19.41 10.07 -10.66
N LEU A 58 -18.49 10.82 -10.05
CA LEU A 58 -18.73 11.44 -8.73
C LEU A 58 -19.82 12.51 -8.82
N GLU A 59 -19.79 13.37 -9.84
CA GLU A 59 -20.80 14.39 -10.05
C GLU A 59 -22.18 13.76 -10.29
N ALA A 60 -22.24 12.70 -11.10
CA ALA A 60 -23.48 11.94 -11.32
C ALA A 60 -24.02 11.35 -10.01
N CYS A 61 -23.17 10.70 -9.21
CA CYS A 61 -23.56 10.14 -7.92
C CYS A 61 -24.10 11.21 -6.97
N LEU A 62 -23.47 12.37 -6.90
CA LEU A 62 -23.91 13.48 -6.04
C LEU A 62 -25.27 14.05 -6.47
N LEU A 63 -25.50 14.17 -7.78
CA LEU A 63 -26.78 14.65 -8.32
C LEU A 63 -27.93 13.67 -8.00
N GLU A 64 -27.67 12.38 -8.09
CA GLU A 64 -28.64 11.33 -7.72
C GLU A 64 -28.89 11.31 -6.20
N HIS A 65 -27.84 11.43 -5.39
CA HIS A 65 -27.93 11.43 -3.93
C HIS A 65 -28.64 12.66 -3.36
N ASP A 66 -28.46 13.85 -3.96
CA ASP A 66 -29.15 15.07 -3.52
C ASP A 66 -30.68 14.94 -3.64
N ASP A 67 -31.15 14.20 -4.64
CA ASP A 67 -32.58 13.92 -4.85
C ASP A 67 -33.12 12.85 -3.88
N ALA A 68 -32.29 11.88 -3.48
CA ALA A 68 -32.72 10.70 -2.73
C ALA A 68 -32.59 10.84 -1.20
N VAL A 69 -31.57 11.56 -0.69
CA VAL A 69 -31.22 11.56 0.74
C VAL A 69 -32.09 12.53 1.54
N GLN A 70 -32.95 11.97 2.40
CA GLN A 70 -33.79 12.73 3.34
C GLN A 70 -33.06 13.07 4.66
N ASP A 71 -31.96 12.38 4.98
CA ASP A 71 -31.20 12.54 6.23
C ASP A 71 -30.11 13.63 6.10
N PRO A 72 -30.21 14.74 6.86
CA PRO A 72 -29.21 15.82 6.83
C PRO A 72 -27.80 15.40 7.27
N ALA A 73 -27.68 14.39 8.14
CA ALA A 73 -26.37 13.93 8.63
C ALA A 73 -25.60 13.22 7.53
N LYS A 74 -26.23 12.22 6.88
CA LYS A 74 -25.65 11.51 5.72
C LYS A 74 -25.34 12.44 4.56
N ARG A 75 -26.16 13.47 4.33
CA ARG A 75 -25.88 14.50 3.33
C ARG A 75 -24.59 15.26 3.64
N THR A 76 -24.37 15.58 4.91
CA THR A 76 -23.16 16.29 5.36
C THR A 76 -21.91 15.42 5.18
N GLU A 77 -21.99 14.15 5.58
CA GLU A 77 -20.91 13.17 5.41
C GLU A 77 -20.55 12.97 3.93
N CYS A 78 -21.55 12.86 3.06
CA CYS A 78 -21.36 12.74 1.61
C CYS A 78 -20.67 13.97 1.02
N VAL A 79 -21.09 15.17 1.41
CA VAL A 79 -20.46 16.42 0.94
C VAL A 79 -19.03 16.54 1.45
N ASP A 80 -18.75 16.17 2.70
CA ASP A 80 -17.38 16.20 3.25
C ASP A 80 -16.47 15.19 2.56
N GLY A 81 -16.93 13.95 2.39
CA GLY A 81 -16.24 12.92 1.62
C GLY A 81 -15.95 13.37 0.18
N ALA A 82 -16.96 13.89 -0.52
CA ALA A 82 -16.80 14.37 -1.89
C ALA A 82 -15.87 15.60 -1.97
N THR A 83 -15.88 16.46 -0.95
CA THR A 83 -14.96 17.61 -0.84
C THR A 83 -13.52 17.13 -0.72
N ALA A 84 -13.28 16.11 0.11
CA ALA A 84 -11.97 15.46 0.24
C ALA A 84 -11.51 14.88 -1.11
N TYR A 85 -12.33 14.02 -1.72
CA TYR A 85 -12.00 13.36 -2.98
C TYR A 85 -11.73 14.36 -4.11
N LEU A 86 -12.65 15.31 -4.33
CA LEU A 86 -12.51 16.32 -5.37
C LEU A 86 -11.25 17.18 -5.14
N GLY A 87 -10.96 17.57 -3.90
CA GLY A 87 -9.76 18.33 -3.59
C GLY A 87 -8.47 17.57 -3.88
N GLU A 88 -8.44 16.27 -3.59
CA GLU A 88 -7.30 15.39 -3.89
C GLU A 88 -7.04 15.25 -5.39
N VAL A 89 -8.09 15.20 -6.21
CA VAL A 89 -7.97 15.17 -7.68
C VAL A 89 -7.51 16.53 -8.23
N LEU A 90 -8.00 17.63 -7.68
CA LEU A 90 -7.56 18.99 -8.05
C LEU A 90 -6.07 19.19 -7.72
N LEU A 91 -5.62 18.74 -6.54
CA LEU A 91 -4.22 18.76 -6.12
C LEU A 91 -3.33 17.87 -6.99
N ALA A 92 -3.81 16.67 -7.36
CA ALA A 92 -3.08 15.79 -8.28
C ALA A 92 -2.93 16.42 -9.68
N THR A 93 -3.91 17.22 -10.11
CA THR A 93 -3.92 17.86 -11.43
C THR A 93 -3.02 19.10 -11.49
N ALA A 94 -3.06 19.95 -10.46
CA ALA A 94 -2.45 21.27 -10.49
C ALA A 94 -1.37 21.51 -9.41
N GLY A 95 -1.02 20.49 -8.62
CA GLY A 95 -0.08 20.62 -7.51
C GLY A 95 -0.61 21.52 -6.40
N GLY A 96 0.31 22.05 -5.59
CA GLY A 96 0.02 22.93 -4.47
C GLY A 96 -0.46 22.19 -3.23
N ALA A 97 -1.29 22.82 -2.39
CA ALA A 97 -1.58 22.33 -1.05
C ALA A 97 -3.02 22.60 -0.59
N TRP A 98 -3.48 21.84 0.40
CA TRP A 98 -4.65 22.19 1.17
C TRP A 98 -4.44 23.47 1.98
N ALA A 99 -5.48 24.29 2.06
CA ALA A 99 -5.52 25.47 2.91
C ALA A 99 -6.91 25.68 3.50
N TRP A 100 -7.02 26.63 4.44
CA TRP A 100 -8.29 27.02 5.03
C TRP A 100 -8.70 28.42 4.59
N HIS A 101 -9.94 28.56 4.12
CA HIS A 101 -10.57 29.85 3.89
C HIS A 101 -11.53 30.17 5.04
N THR A 102 -11.34 31.33 5.66
CA THR A 102 -12.04 31.70 6.92
C THR A 102 -13.44 32.27 6.71
N ARG A 103 -13.89 32.43 5.46
CA ARG A 103 -15.24 32.91 5.19
C ARG A 103 -16.25 31.85 5.64
N PRO A 104 -17.14 32.16 6.62
CA PRO A 104 -18.10 31.19 7.11
C PRO A 104 -19.07 30.73 6.03
N ILE A 105 -19.49 29.46 6.11
CA ILE A 105 -20.49 28.85 5.22
C ILE A 105 -21.49 28.09 6.08
N GLY A 106 -22.73 28.60 6.13
CA GLY A 106 -23.71 28.13 7.12
C GLY A 106 -23.16 28.31 8.54
N ASP A 107 -23.18 27.23 9.32
CA ASP A 107 -22.68 27.19 10.69
C ASP A 107 -21.17 26.87 10.79
N ARG A 108 -20.47 26.66 9.67
CA ARG A 108 -19.04 26.32 9.66
C ARG A 108 -18.16 27.57 9.74
N PRO A 109 -17.10 27.59 10.58
CA PRO A 109 -16.18 28.72 10.73
C PRO A 109 -15.20 28.91 9.55
N GLY A 110 -15.55 28.41 8.37
CA GLY A 110 -14.73 28.44 7.16
C GLY A 110 -14.92 27.18 6.31
N GLN A 111 -14.00 26.98 5.37
CA GLN A 111 -13.94 25.80 4.51
C GLN A 111 -12.52 25.43 4.09
N PRO A 112 -12.25 24.14 3.84
CA PRO A 112 -11.07 23.71 3.12
C PRO A 112 -11.09 24.23 1.68
N VAL A 113 -9.92 24.61 1.17
CA VAL A 113 -9.69 25.02 -0.21
C VAL A 113 -8.40 24.38 -0.72
N VAL A 114 -8.36 24.11 -2.02
CA VAL A 114 -7.14 23.72 -2.74
C VAL A 114 -6.45 24.97 -3.25
N ARG A 115 -5.19 25.17 -2.88
CA ARG A 115 -4.34 26.18 -3.50
C ARG A 115 -3.49 25.48 -4.55
N PRO A 116 -3.72 25.74 -5.86
CA PRO A 116 -2.86 25.19 -6.91
C PRO A 116 -1.39 25.59 -6.72
N ASP A 117 -0.49 24.92 -7.42
CA ASP A 117 0.95 25.24 -7.42
C ASP A 117 1.14 26.76 -7.61
N PRO A 118 1.92 27.45 -6.74
CA PRO A 118 2.11 28.89 -6.83
C PRO A 118 2.59 29.39 -8.19
N GLU A 119 3.31 28.56 -8.96
CA GLU A 119 3.79 28.90 -10.30
C GLU A 119 2.68 28.99 -11.36
N LEU A 120 1.48 28.47 -11.06
CA LEU A 120 0.31 28.61 -11.92
C LEU A 120 -0.42 29.95 -11.73
N GLU A 121 -0.12 30.70 -10.67
CA GLU A 121 -0.75 32.00 -10.33
C GLU A 121 -2.29 31.96 -10.28
N LEU A 122 -2.86 30.79 -9.96
CA LEU A 122 -4.30 30.58 -9.90
C LEU A 122 -4.90 30.95 -8.54
N SER A 123 -6.17 31.36 -8.54
CA SER A 123 -6.94 31.52 -7.32
C SER A 123 -7.23 30.16 -6.66
N PRO A 124 -7.32 30.08 -5.32
CA PRO A 124 -7.71 28.85 -4.64
C PRO A 124 -9.09 28.37 -5.07
N VAL A 125 -9.21 27.06 -5.27
CA VAL A 125 -10.47 26.39 -5.61
C VAL A 125 -11.09 25.88 -4.31
N ALA A 126 -12.39 26.15 -4.10
CA ALA A 126 -13.12 25.67 -2.93
C ALA A 126 -14.00 24.49 -3.33
N PRO A 127 -13.62 23.23 -3.04
CA PRO A 127 -14.35 22.06 -3.53
C PRO A 127 -15.82 22.04 -3.07
N MET A 128 -16.11 22.46 -1.83
CA MET A 128 -17.51 22.59 -1.36
C MET A 128 -18.35 23.58 -2.17
N LEU A 129 -17.76 24.71 -2.61
CA LEU A 129 -18.47 25.67 -3.46
C LEU A 129 -18.66 25.12 -4.87
N LEU A 130 -17.71 24.34 -5.37
CA LEU A 130 -17.81 23.67 -6.66
C LEU A 130 -18.90 22.59 -6.64
N ILE A 131 -18.97 21.78 -5.58
CA ILE A 131 -20.07 20.82 -5.35
C ILE A 131 -21.41 21.55 -5.26
N SER A 132 -21.49 22.61 -4.45
CA SER A 132 -22.71 23.42 -4.33
C SER A 132 -23.14 24.03 -5.66
N TYR A 133 -22.18 24.44 -6.49
CA TYR A 133 -22.44 24.93 -7.83
C TYR A 133 -22.98 23.81 -8.73
N ALA A 134 -22.33 22.64 -8.76
CA ALA A 134 -22.73 21.48 -9.53
C ALA A 134 -24.16 21.03 -9.21
N LEU A 135 -24.51 20.91 -7.93
CA LEU A 135 -25.85 20.54 -7.47
C LEU A 135 -26.92 21.57 -7.85
N ARG A 136 -26.53 22.85 -7.98
CA ARG A 136 -27.45 23.92 -8.37
C ARG A 136 -27.68 23.98 -9.89
N VAL A 137 -26.62 23.81 -10.69
CA VAL A 137 -26.70 23.93 -12.16
C VAL A 137 -27.09 22.62 -12.84
N ARG A 138 -26.75 21.49 -12.20
CA ARG A 138 -27.11 20.12 -12.60
C ARG A 138 -26.73 19.78 -14.04
N THR A 139 -25.56 20.23 -14.49
CA THR A 139 -25.06 19.95 -15.84
C THR A 139 -24.39 18.59 -15.96
N GLY A 140 -23.83 18.05 -14.86
CA GLY A 140 -23.03 16.82 -14.86
C GLY A 140 -21.62 17.03 -15.44
N THR A 141 -21.17 18.28 -15.55
CA THR A 141 -19.90 18.69 -16.19
C THR A 141 -19.08 19.67 -15.36
N ALA A 142 -19.60 20.15 -14.23
CA ALA A 142 -18.96 21.22 -13.46
C ALA A 142 -17.56 20.82 -12.98
N PHE A 143 -17.37 19.57 -12.57
CA PHE A 143 -16.06 19.09 -12.11
C PHE A 143 -15.07 18.93 -13.28
N ALA A 144 -15.54 18.40 -14.41
CA ALA A 144 -14.73 18.22 -15.60
C ALA A 144 -14.27 19.56 -16.20
N GLU A 145 -15.14 20.58 -16.19
CA GLU A 145 -14.81 21.94 -16.64
C GLU A 145 -13.71 22.57 -15.77
N GLU A 146 -13.77 22.38 -14.45
CA GLU A 146 -12.73 22.90 -13.55
C GLU A 146 -11.40 22.16 -13.72
N ILE A 147 -11.42 20.85 -13.91
CA ILE A 147 -10.22 20.07 -14.25
C ILE A 147 -9.58 20.56 -15.54
N GLU A 148 -10.38 20.77 -16.58
CA GLU A 148 -9.88 21.20 -17.88
C GLU A 148 -9.23 22.60 -17.78
N ARG A 149 -9.84 23.50 -16.99
CA ARG A 149 -9.24 24.81 -16.66
C ARG A 149 -7.85 24.66 -16.02
N LEU A 150 -7.70 23.73 -15.07
CA LEU A 150 -6.41 23.46 -14.42
C LEU A 150 -5.39 22.83 -15.37
N ARG A 151 -5.80 21.82 -16.16
CA ARG A 151 -4.93 21.14 -17.15
C ARG A 151 -4.39 22.13 -18.20
N GLN A 152 -5.22 23.08 -18.63
CA GLN A 152 -4.80 24.14 -19.56
C GLN A 152 -3.73 25.05 -18.93
N ALA A 153 -3.88 25.42 -17.66
CA ALA A 153 -2.89 26.23 -16.97
C ALA A 153 -1.54 25.49 -16.82
N VAL A 154 -1.58 24.21 -16.43
CA VAL A 154 -0.38 23.34 -16.36
C VAL A 154 0.29 23.22 -17.71
N THR A 155 -0.49 22.98 -18.77
CA THR A 155 0.04 22.87 -20.14
C THR A 155 0.69 24.17 -20.60
N ALA A 156 0.07 25.31 -20.33
CA ALA A 156 0.64 26.62 -20.64
C ALA A 156 1.97 26.87 -19.89
N ARG A 157 2.07 26.47 -18.61
CA ARG A 157 3.30 26.59 -17.83
C ARG A 157 4.40 25.66 -18.37
N ARG A 158 4.09 24.40 -18.70
CA ARG A 158 5.04 23.46 -19.32
C ARG A 158 5.58 23.95 -20.67
N HIS A 159 4.76 24.64 -21.46
CA HIS A 159 5.23 25.26 -22.71
C HIS A 159 6.30 26.32 -22.49
N THR A 160 6.34 26.97 -21.32
CA THR A 160 7.32 28.01 -20.97
C THR A 160 8.49 27.50 -20.13
N ALA A 161 8.34 26.35 -19.46
CA ALA A 161 9.43 25.58 -18.87
C ALA A 161 9.17 24.08 -19.01
N ALA A 162 9.84 23.44 -19.97
CA ALA A 162 9.60 22.04 -20.33
C ALA A 162 9.92 21.03 -19.21
N GLU A 163 10.81 21.39 -18.29
CA GLU A 163 11.18 20.54 -17.13
C GLU A 163 10.32 20.82 -15.88
N TRP A 164 9.43 21.82 -15.94
CA TRP A 164 8.56 22.13 -14.81
C TRP A 164 7.36 21.18 -14.77
N GLU A 165 7.04 20.70 -13.57
CA GLU A 165 5.87 19.89 -13.27
C GLU A 165 5.20 20.47 -12.02
N PRO A 166 3.86 20.46 -11.93
CA PRO A 166 3.17 20.89 -10.73
C PRO A 166 3.56 20.00 -9.55
N VAL A 167 3.93 20.60 -8.42
CA VAL A 167 4.34 19.86 -7.21
C VAL A 167 3.24 19.95 -6.17
N LYS A 168 2.66 18.79 -5.83
CA LYS A 168 1.71 18.66 -4.74
C LYS A 168 2.45 18.57 -3.39
N GLU A 169 2.05 19.37 -2.42
CA GLU A 169 2.40 19.17 -1.02
C GLU A 169 1.72 17.90 -0.51
N HIS A 170 2.53 16.99 0.04
CA HIS A 170 2.07 15.71 0.56
C HIS A 170 0.91 15.90 1.52
N THR A 171 -0.18 15.18 1.27
CA THR A 171 -1.34 15.12 2.16
C THR A 171 -1.15 13.92 3.10
N PRO A 172 -0.89 14.16 4.40
CA PRO A 172 -0.67 13.10 5.39
C PRO A 172 -1.78 12.06 5.37
N HIS A 173 -1.40 10.78 5.35
CA HIS A 173 -2.35 9.66 5.37
C HIS A 173 -3.36 9.67 4.22
N VAL A 174 -3.07 10.37 3.12
CA VAL A 174 -3.82 10.28 1.85
C VAL A 174 -2.85 9.86 0.76
N ASP A 175 -1.77 10.63 0.57
CA ASP A 175 -0.72 10.30 -0.39
C ASP A 175 0.23 9.23 0.16
N PRO A 176 0.80 8.36 -0.71
CA PRO A 176 1.86 7.43 -0.35
C PRO A 176 2.95 8.15 0.43
N GLY A 177 3.00 7.87 1.74
CA GLY A 177 3.89 8.56 2.67
C GLY A 177 5.37 8.37 2.34
N ALA A 178 6.18 9.32 2.79
CA ALA A 178 7.50 8.95 3.29
C ALA A 178 7.28 7.99 4.48
N PRO A 179 8.09 6.91 4.62
CA PRO A 179 7.98 6.01 5.76
C PRO A 179 7.95 6.84 7.06
N LEU A 180 6.97 6.58 7.94
CA LEU A 180 7.08 7.10 9.30
C LEU A 180 8.42 6.61 9.87
N PRO A 181 9.20 7.47 10.57
CA PRO A 181 10.48 7.07 11.13
C PRO A 181 10.30 5.80 11.94
N GLU A 182 11.13 4.79 11.66
CA GLU A 182 11.03 3.50 12.35
C GLU A 182 11.26 3.71 13.84
N HIS A 183 10.22 3.44 14.63
CA HIS A 183 10.29 3.57 16.06
C HIS A 183 11.04 2.35 16.63
N PRO A 184 12.07 2.51 17.48
CA PRO A 184 12.87 1.39 17.98
C PRO A 184 12.06 0.27 18.65
N ALA A 185 10.93 0.64 19.29
CA ALA A 185 10.02 -0.35 19.88
C ALA A 185 9.35 -1.24 18.82
N LEU A 186 8.99 -0.69 17.66
CA LEU A 186 8.43 -1.48 16.56
C LEU A 186 9.50 -2.39 15.97
N THR A 187 10.70 -1.88 15.72
CA THR A 187 11.82 -2.68 15.21
C THR A 187 12.15 -3.85 16.13
N ALA A 188 12.24 -3.61 17.44
CA ALA A 188 12.48 -4.65 18.43
C ALA A 188 11.34 -5.67 18.48
N TRP A 189 10.08 -5.20 18.44
CA TRP A 189 8.91 -6.08 18.43
C TRP A 189 8.86 -6.95 17.18
N LEU A 190 9.11 -6.41 15.99
CA LEU A 190 9.12 -7.18 14.74
C LEU A 190 10.21 -8.26 14.76
N ALA A 191 11.43 -7.90 15.16
CA ALA A 191 12.55 -8.85 15.22
C ALA A 191 12.28 -9.99 16.21
N GLU A 192 11.73 -9.68 17.38
CA GLU A 192 11.37 -10.69 18.39
C GLU A 192 10.28 -11.65 17.89
N ARG A 193 9.31 -11.16 17.10
CA ARG A 193 8.24 -12.00 16.54
C ARG A 193 8.71 -12.84 15.37
N GLU A 194 9.58 -12.31 14.52
CA GLU A 194 10.21 -13.05 13.43
C GLU A 194 11.06 -14.21 13.96
N GLU A 195 11.88 -13.97 14.99
CA GLU A 195 12.68 -15.02 15.64
C GLU A 195 11.81 -16.10 16.29
N ALA A 196 10.71 -15.71 16.95
CA ALA A 196 9.80 -16.62 17.65
C ALA A 196 8.83 -17.37 16.71
N LEU A 197 8.80 -17.04 15.41
CA LEU A 197 7.78 -17.52 14.50
C LEU A 197 7.74 -19.06 14.39
N PRO A 198 8.86 -19.80 14.22
CA PRO A 198 8.78 -21.25 14.07
C PRO A 198 8.12 -21.96 15.26
N ASP A 199 8.48 -21.55 16.48
CA ASP A 199 7.91 -22.11 17.71
C ASP A 199 6.44 -21.70 17.90
N TRP A 200 6.11 -20.43 17.62
CA TRP A 200 4.74 -19.95 17.69
C TRP A 200 3.84 -20.64 16.67
N ALA A 201 4.31 -20.82 15.43
CA ALA A 201 3.57 -21.51 14.38
C ALA A 201 3.38 -23.00 14.68
N GLN A 202 4.36 -23.64 15.35
CA GLN A 202 4.22 -25.00 15.86
C GLN A 202 3.09 -25.09 16.89
N ASP A 203 3.02 -24.17 17.85
CA ASP A 203 1.95 -24.12 18.88
C ASP A 203 0.58 -23.79 18.27
N ALA A 204 0.52 -22.81 17.37
CA ALA A 204 -0.73 -22.31 16.79
C ALA A 204 -1.30 -23.24 15.70
N PHE A 205 -0.46 -23.84 14.85
CA PHE A 205 -0.88 -24.56 13.64
C PHE A 205 -0.49 -26.05 13.60
N ASP A 206 0.12 -26.60 14.65
CA ASP A 206 0.62 -27.99 14.72
C ASP A 206 1.64 -28.33 13.61
N GLY A 207 2.59 -27.41 13.38
CA GLY A 207 3.84 -27.68 12.66
C GLY A 207 3.78 -27.95 11.15
N ALA A 208 2.60 -28.08 10.55
CA ALA A 208 2.50 -28.36 9.12
C ALA A 208 2.83 -27.11 8.27
N TRP A 209 3.06 -27.29 6.96
CA TRP A 209 3.21 -26.32 5.84
C TRP A 209 2.07 -25.25 5.71
N ARG A 210 1.35 -24.99 6.80
CA ARG A 210 0.08 -24.27 6.92
C ARG A 210 0.23 -22.80 7.30
N TRP A 211 1.46 -22.29 7.45
CA TRP A 211 1.78 -20.92 7.85
C TRP A 211 2.55 -20.16 6.75
N ASN A 212 2.03 -20.23 5.52
CA ASN A 212 2.60 -19.58 4.34
C ASN A 212 2.14 -18.12 4.15
N PHE A 213 1.49 -17.53 5.16
CA PHE A 213 0.87 -16.19 5.10
C PHE A 213 -0.18 -16.01 3.99
N HIS A 214 -0.77 -17.09 3.48
CA HIS A 214 -1.87 -17.00 2.52
C HIS A 214 -3.16 -16.53 3.22
N PRO A 215 -4.02 -15.70 2.58
CA PRO A 215 -5.27 -15.22 3.17
C PRO A 215 -6.17 -16.30 3.79
N ASP A 216 -6.19 -17.50 3.21
CA ASP A 216 -6.97 -18.63 3.73
C ASP A 216 -6.48 -19.16 5.08
N THR A 217 -5.28 -18.80 5.54
CA THR A 217 -4.81 -19.18 6.87
C THR A 217 -5.48 -18.36 7.97
N LEU A 218 -6.12 -17.22 7.65
CA LEU A 218 -6.82 -16.39 8.63
C LEU A 218 -8.02 -17.09 9.27
N ASP A 219 -8.75 -17.94 8.54
CA ASP A 219 -9.83 -18.75 9.14
C ASP A 219 -9.30 -19.73 10.17
N ARG A 220 -8.08 -20.25 9.95
CA ARG A 220 -7.44 -21.15 10.90
C ARG A 220 -6.95 -20.38 12.11
N LEU A 221 -6.34 -19.22 11.90
CA LEU A 221 -5.96 -18.32 13.00
C LEU A 221 -7.17 -18.00 13.86
N GLU A 222 -8.29 -17.64 13.23
CA GLU A 222 -9.54 -17.36 13.91
C GLU A 222 -10.00 -18.55 14.75
N ALA A 223 -10.03 -19.76 14.17
CA ALA A 223 -10.42 -20.97 14.89
C ALA A 223 -9.52 -21.27 16.10
N VAL A 224 -8.21 -21.04 15.97
CA VAL A 224 -7.23 -21.26 17.06
C VAL A 224 -7.43 -20.23 18.17
N VAL A 225 -7.61 -18.95 17.81
CA VAL A 225 -7.85 -17.85 18.76
C VAL A 225 -9.16 -18.11 19.52
N ARG A 226 -10.27 -18.36 18.82
CA ARG A 226 -11.58 -18.67 19.42
C ARG A 226 -11.57 -19.91 20.32
N ARG A 227 -10.70 -20.89 20.05
CA ARG A 227 -10.55 -22.07 20.91
C ARG A 227 -9.80 -21.76 22.20
N ARG A 228 -8.92 -20.76 22.19
CA ARG A 228 -8.02 -20.45 23.31
C ARG A 228 -8.62 -19.52 24.35
N PHE A 229 -9.49 -18.59 23.95
CA PHE A 229 -10.14 -17.65 24.86
C PHE A 229 -11.66 -17.81 24.78
N ALA A 230 -12.34 -17.71 25.93
CA ALA A 230 -13.79 -17.85 26.00
C ALA A 230 -14.50 -16.49 25.93
N THR A 231 -13.89 -15.43 26.45
CA THR A 231 -14.48 -14.08 26.50
C THR A 231 -13.48 -12.99 26.10
N VAL A 232 -14.00 -11.77 25.88
CA VAL A 232 -13.18 -10.60 25.60
C VAL A 232 -12.28 -10.23 26.78
N GLU A 233 -12.73 -10.45 28.02
CA GLU A 233 -11.94 -10.21 29.23
C GLU A 233 -10.76 -11.16 29.33
N ASP A 234 -10.95 -12.45 28.99
CA ASP A 234 -9.86 -13.43 28.94
C ASP A 234 -8.82 -13.04 27.90
N PHE A 235 -9.26 -12.58 26.72
CA PHE A 235 -8.39 -12.08 25.67
C PHE A 235 -7.63 -10.80 26.09
N ASP A 236 -8.34 -9.82 26.65
CA ASP A 236 -7.76 -8.55 27.10
C ASP A 236 -6.75 -8.76 28.23
N ALA A 237 -6.94 -9.75 29.10
CA ALA A 237 -5.97 -10.12 30.14
C ALA A 237 -4.69 -10.75 29.57
N ALA A 238 -4.81 -11.49 28.47
CA ALA A 238 -3.71 -12.15 27.79
C ALA A 238 -3.07 -11.32 26.65
N ARG A 239 -3.49 -10.05 26.48
CA ARG A 239 -3.11 -9.21 25.33
C ARG A 239 -1.61 -9.12 25.07
N ASP A 240 -0.80 -9.11 26.13
CA ASP A 240 0.66 -8.97 26.05
C ASP A 240 1.38 -10.33 26.09
N GLU A 241 0.65 -11.44 26.16
CA GLU A 241 1.23 -12.78 26.14
C GLU A 241 1.78 -13.15 24.75
N PRO A 242 2.83 -14.01 24.69
CA PRO A 242 3.48 -14.39 23.43
C PRO A 242 2.52 -14.92 22.36
N PHE A 243 1.48 -15.65 22.76
CA PHE A 243 0.50 -16.19 21.82
C PHE A 243 -0.28 -15.07 21.11
N VAL A 244 -0.83 -14.10 21.85
CA VAL A 244 -1.64 -13.00 21.29
C VAL A 244 -0.76 -12.07 20.46
N GLN A 245 0.44 -11.77 20.93
CA GLN A 245 1.41 -10.95 20.18
C GLN A 245 1.83 -11.62 18.86
N GLY A 246 2.06 -12.94 18.87
CA GLY A 246 2.33 -13.70 17.65
C GLY A 246 1.12 -13.77 16.70
N ALA A 247 -0.11 -13.86 17.22
CA ALA A 247 -1.32 -13.80 16.41
C ALA A 247 -1.50 -12.43 15.73
N CYS A 248 -1.23 -11.34 16.47
CA CYS A 248 -1.25 -9.98 15.93
C CYS A 248 -0.23 -9.83 14.80
N TRP A 249 1.00 -10.30 15.03
CA TRP A 249 2.08 -10.28 14.05
C TRP A 249 1.72 -11.09 12.81
N TYR A 250 1.24 -12.33 12.98
CA TYR A 250 0.88 -13.21 11.87
C TYR A 250 -0.22 -12.60 10.99
N MET A 251 -1.28 -12.06 11.60
CA MET A 251 -2.34 -11.38 10.86
C MET A 251 -1.82 -10.16 10.10
N GLY A 252 -0.99 -9.34 10.74
CA GLY A 252 -0.36 -8.19 10.08
C GLY A 252 0.56 -8.60 8.93
N GLU A 253 1.30 -9.71 9.04
CA GLU A 253 2.13 -10.25 7.96
C GLU A 253 1.29 -10.79 6.79
N VAL A 254 0.14 -11.43 7.05
CA VAL A 254 -0.80 -11.80 5.99
C VAL A 254 -1.26 -10.55 5.24
N ILE A 255 -1.63 -9.49 5.96
CA ILE A 255 -2.03 -8.22 5.33
C ILE A 255 -0.85 -7.63 4.54
N ARG A 256 0.31 -7.47 5.16
CA ARG A 256 1.52 -6.89 4.55
C ARG A 256 1.89 -7.59 3.23
N ARG A 257 2.01 -8.91 3.25
CA ARG A 257 2.47 -9.73 2.13
C ARG A 257 1.47 -9.88 1.00
N ASN A 258 0.18 -9.72 1.28
CA ASN A 258 -0.88 -9.87 0.28
C ASN A 258 -1.46 -8.55 -0.21
N LYS A 259 -1.24 -7.48 0.54
CA LYS A 259 -1.92 -6.21 0.37
C LYS A 259 -1.02 -4.99 0.32
N GLY A 260 0.31 -5.15 0.34
CA GLY A 260 1.23 -3.99 0.27
C GLY A 260 1.01 -2.98 1.40
N ALA A 261 0.57 -3.47 2.58
CA ALA A 261 0.55 -2.65 3.78
C ALA A 261 1.97 -2.56 4.37
N VAL A 262 2.18 -1.65 5.31
CA VAL A 262 3.43 -1.53 6.08
C VAL A 262 3.13 -1.52 7.56
N TRP A 263 4.06 -2.07 8.36
CA TRP A 263 3.98 -1.95 9.81
C TRP A 263 4.26 -0.52 10.26
N GLN A 264 3.45 -0.03 11.18
CA GLN A 264 3.57 1.28 11.80
C GLN A 264 3.37 1.19 13.32
N TYR A 265 3.86 2.22 14.01
CA TYR A 265 3.73 2.34 15.46
C TYR A 265 3.65 3.81 15.86
N LEU A 266 2.63 4.13 16.64
CA LEU A 266 2.43 5.47 17.18
C LEU A 266 2.70 5.46 18.68
N PRO A 267 3.80 6.08 19.17
CA PRO A 267 4.10 6.09 20.59
C PRO A 267 3.06 6.90 21.38
N PHE A 268 2.86 6.52 22.64
CA PHE A 268 2.07 7.33 23.57
C PHE A 268 2.78 8.66 23.85
N ASP A 269 2.06 9.76 23.65
CA ASP A 269 2.48 11.11 23.99
C ASP A 269 1.63 11.63 25.16
N PRO A 270 2.21 11.88 26.34
CA PRO A 270 1.47 12.39 27.50
C PRO A 270 0.91 13.80 27.30
N ASP A 271 1.44 14.56 26.35
CA ASP A 271 1.00 15.91 26.04
C ASP A 271 -0.07 15.94 24.92
N ALA A 272 -0.35 14.79 24.29
CA ALA A 272 -1.38 14.66 23.28
C ALA A 272 -2.79 14.68 23.89
N GLY A 273 -3.54 15.75 23.59
CA GLY A 273 -4.95 15.85 23.95
C GLY A 273 -5.84 14.80 23.27
N PRO A 274 -7.09 14.62 23.72
CA PRO A 274 -8.06 13.71 23.10
C PRO A 274 -8.15 13.87 21.58
N GLY A 275 -8.15 12.76 20.84
CA GLY A 275 -8.23 12.74 19.37
C GLY A 275 -6.95 13.16 18.63
N ARG A 276 -5.86 13.49 19.33
CA ARG A 276 -4.54 13.72 18.70
C ARG A 276 -3.79 12.39 18.51
N PRO A 277 -2.92 12.28 17.48
CA PRO A 277 -1.96 11.19 17.39
C PRO A 277 -1.15 11.07 18.69
N GLY A 278 -1.00 9.84 19.21
CA GLY A 278 -0.30 9.58 20.47
C GLY A 278 -1.17 9.72 21.72
N SER A 279 -2.45 10.10 21.60
CA SER A 279 -3.40 10.15 22.73
C SER A 279 -3.74 8.75 23.25
N ARG A 280 -3.99 8.61 24.58
CA ARG A 280 -4.42 7.33 25.21
C ARG A 280 -5.77 6.81 24.72
N GLU A 281 -6.62 7.70 24.22
CA GLU A 281 -7.96 7.33 23.75
C GLU A 281 -7.95 6.78 22.32
N SER A 282 -6.83 6.93 21.61
CA SER A 282 -6.67 6.39 20.27
C SER A 282 -6.35 4.89 20.32
N ALA A 283 -7.11 4.09 19.57
CA ALA A 283 -6.88 2.65 19.39
C ALA A 283 -5.53 2.33 18.71
N TRP A 284 -4.87 3.32 18.11
CA TRP A 284 -3.60 3.19 17.40
C TRP A 284 -2.38 3.46 18.27
N THR A 285 -2.58 4.03 19.45
CA THR A 285 -1.48 4.48 20.31
C THR A 285 -0.91 3.31 21.12
N GLY A 286 0.42 3.16 21.08
CA GLY A 286 1.15 2.17 21.87
C GLY A 286 0.97 0.73 21.39
N VAL A 287 0.43 0.53 20.18
CA VAL A 287 0.24 -0.79 19.58
C VAL A 287 0.77 -0.80 18.15
N PRO A 288 1.45 -1.88 17.71
CA PRO A 288 1.77 -2.08 16.31
C PRO A 288 0.51 -2.23 15.46
N PHE A 289 0.49 -1.60 14.30
CA PHE A 289 -0.62 -1.69 13.35
C PHE A 289 -0.10 -1.75 11.92
N VAL A 290 -0.94 -2.21 11.00
CA VAL A 290 -0.64 -2.24 9.57
C VAL A 290 -1.43 -1.19 8.85
N ASP A 291 -0.78 -0.50 7.93
CA ASP A 291 -1.35 0.61 7.18
C ASP A 291 -0.83 0.60 5.75
N GLN A 292 -1.69 0.82 4.75
CA GLN A 292 -1.20 1.03 3.39
C GLN A 292 -0.63 2.45 3.25
N PRO A 293 0.61 2.60 2.74
CA PRO A 293 1.23 3.91 2.57
C PRO A 293 0.35 4.87 1.77
N ASP A 294 -0.28 4.35 0.72
CA ASP A 294 -1.24 5.08 -0.10
C ASP A 294 -2.68 4.81 0.36
N LYS A 295 -3.28 5.82 0.95
CA LYS A 295 -4.65 5.76 1.47
C LYS A 295 -5.69 6.08 0.40
N ARG A 296 -5.25 6.51 -0.79
CA ARG A 296 -6.06 6.48 -2.01
C ARG A 296 -6.35 5.05 -2.47
N LEU A 297 -5.51 4.10 -2.04
CA LEU A 297 -5.58 2.71 -2.46
C LEU A 297 -5.88 1.74 -1.31
N GLY A 298 -5.90 2.15 -0.04
CA GLY A 298 -5.78 1.15 1.02
C GLY A 298 -6.25 1.45 2.43
N GLY A 299 -6.41 0.37 3.19
CA GLY A 299 -6.94 0.35 4.56
C GLY A 299 -5.84 0.31 5.61
N ALA A 300 -6.28 0.43 6.87
CA ALA A 300 -5.45 0.22 8.03
C ALA A 300 -6.17 -0.72 9.00
N ALA A 301 -5.40 -1.51 9.74
CA ALA A 301 -5.93 -2.38 10.77
C ALA A 301 -4.98 -2.39 11.96
N VAL A 302 -5.57 -2.40 13.15
CA VAL A 302 -4.87 -2.76 14.39
C VAL A 302 -5.13 -4.26 14.60
N PRO A 303 -4.17 -5.17 14.31
CA PRO A 303 -4.42 -6.62 14.40
C PRO A 303 -4.94 -7.05 15.77
N LEU A 304 -4.45 -6.43 16.85
CA LEU A 304 -4.95 -6.65 18.20
C LEU A 304 -6.44 -6.32 18.35
N GLY A 305 -6.89 -5.21 17.73
CA GLY A 305 -8.30 -4.82 17.68
C GLY A 305 -9.13 -5.84 16.91
N CYS A 306 -8.68 -6.24 15.71
CA CYS A 306 -9.38 -7.23 14.89
C CYS A 306 -9.55 -8.59 15.61
N LEU A 307 -8.52 -9.05 16.32
CA LEU A 307 -8.59 -10.28 17.12
C LEU A 307 -9.54 -10.13 18.31
N ARG A 308 -9.59 -8.94 18.92
CA ARG A 308 -10.50 -8.62 20.04
C ARG A 308 -11.97 -8.61 19.61
N GLU A 309 -12.27 -8.07 18.42
CA GLU A 309 -13.63 -8.00 17.86
C GLU A 309 -14.28 -9.39 17.71
N LEU A 310 -13.50 -10.47 17.58
CA LEU A 310 -14.02 -11.85 17.54
C LEU A 310 -14.89 -12.21 18.76
N TYR A 311 -14.71 -11.52 19.90
CA TYR A 311 -15.40 -11.79 21.16
C TYR A 311 -16.50 -10.78 21.49
N LEU A 312 -16.63 -9.71 20.73
CA LEU A 312 -17.68 -8.71 20.95
C LEU A 312 -18.99 -9.26 20.37
N GLN A 313 -19.92 -9.62 21.24
CA GLN A 313 -21.28 -9.99 20.85
C GLN A 313 -22.09 -8.73 20.54
N GLU A 314 -22.69 -8.65 19.34
CA GLU A 314 -23.79 -7.71 19.11
C GLU A 314 -24.99 -8.11 19.99
N ALA A 315 -25.34 -7.27 20.96
CA ALA A 315 -26.56 -7.33 21.74
C ALA A 315 -27.31 -6.01 21.53
N ALA A 316 -28.63 -5.91 21.39
CA ALA A 316 -29.68 -6.89 21.53
C ALA A 316 -30.93 -6.34 20.82
N ASP A 317 -31.29 -6.84 19.64
CA ASP A 317 -32.57 -6.47 19.01
C ASP A 317 -33.13 -7.56 18.07
N GLY A 318 -32.96 -8.84 18.42
CA GLY A 318 -33.81 -9.96 17.93
C GLY A 318 -34.00 -10.15 16.41
N ALA A 319 -33.30 -9.40 15.56
CA ALA A 319 -33.34 -9.48 14.12
C ALA A 319 -32.26 -10.47 13.65
N PRO A 320 -32.56 -11.36 12.69
CA PRO A 320 -31.55 -12.26 12.16
C PRO A 320 -30.71 -11.51 11.15
N THR A 321 -29.47 -11.15 11.46
CA THR A 321 -28.46 -10.92 10.43
C THR A 321 -27.08 -11.31 10.95
N ALA A 322 -26.67 -12.53 10.62
CA ALA A 322 -25.29 -12.94 10.65
C ALA A 322 -24.48 -12.07 9.66
N ARG A 323 -23.59 -11.24 10.18
CA ARG A 323 -22.22 -11.24 9.69
C ARG A 323 -21.36 -11.67 10.87
N GLU A 324 -21.07 -12.97 10.93
CA GLU A 324 -19.88 -13.41 11.66
C GLU A 324 -18.71 -12.72 10.95
N GLU A 325 -18.26 -11.57 11.45
CA GLU A 325 -17.10 -10.89 10.89
C GLU A 325 -15.90 -11.83 11.05
N ARG A 326 -15.41 -12.36 9.93
CA ARG A 326 -14.26 -13.25 9.92
C ARG A 326 -12.99 -12.42 9.85
N LEU A 327 -11.89 -12.94 10.39
CA LEU A 327 -10.60 -12.27 10.26
C LEU A 327 -10.22 -12.01 8.79
N ARG A 328 -10.63 -12.89 7.87
CA ARG A 328 -10.40 -12.70 6.43
C ARG A 328 -11.14 -11.50 5.84
N ASP A 329 -12.25 -11.08 6.44
CA ASP A 329 -13.06 -9.96 5.92
C ASP A 329 -12.33 -8.62 6.13
N VAL A 330 -11.39 -8.56 7.07
CA VAL A 330 -10.48 -7.40 7.25
C VAL A 330 -9.68 -7.10 5.98
N LEU A 331 -9.36 -8.12 5.17
CA LEU A 331 -8.62 -7.95 3.92
C LEU A 331 -9.38 -7.15 2.85
N ILE A 332 -10.71 -6.98 2.98
CA ILE A 332 -11.53 -6.17 2.07
C ILE A 332 -11.17 -4.69 2.18
N TRP A 333 -10.72 -4.26 3.36
CA TRP A 333 -10.26 -2.88 3.57
C TRP A 333 -8.94 -2.59 2.87
N PHE A 334 -8.23 -3.62 2.42
CA PHE A 334 -6.92 -3.46 1.79
C PHE A 334 -6.96 -3.84 0.31
N ARG A 335 -6.36 -3.01 -0.55
CA ARG A 335 -6.15 -3.39 -1.96
C ARG A 335 -4.82 -4.11 -2.13
N SER A 336 -4.75 -5.10 -3.01
CA SER A 336 -3.43 -5.67 -3.34
C SER A 336 -2.66 -4.75 -4.28
N SER A 337 -1.37 -5.04 -4.39
CA SER A 337 -0.49 -4.39 -5.35
C SER A 337 -1.04 -4.45 -6.77
N SER A 338 -0.67 -3.49 -7.59
CA SER A 338 -0.96 -3.41 -9.03
C SER A 338 0.31 -3.02 -9.77
N TYR A 339 0.33 -3.12 -11.10
CA TYR A 339 1.44 -2.60 -11.89
C TYR A 339 1.68 -1.11 -11.64
N ALA A 340 0.61 -0.31 -11.48
CA ALA A 340 0.70 1.11 -11.14
C ALA A 340 1.38 1.33 -9.78
N HIS A 341 1.02 0.54 -8.77
CA HIS A 341 1.64 0.61 -7.45
C HIS A 341 3.14 0.26 -7.51
N VAL A 342 3.49 -0.86 -8.15
CA VAL A 342 4.88 -1.30 -8.30
C VAL A 342 5.69 -0.27 -9.09
N GLY A 343 5.17 0.24 -10.21
CA GLY A 343 5.83 1.25 -11.02
C GLY A 343 6.10 2.55 -10.25
N ALA A 344 5.13 3.03 -9.49
CA ALA A 344 5.29 4.22 -8.65
C ALA A 344 6.36 4.02 -7.56
N LEU A 345 6.39 2.84 -6.93
CA LEU A 345 7.40 2.48 -5.93
C LEU A 345 8.81 2.44 -6.55
N LEU A 346 8.98 1.76 -7.68
CA LEU A 346 10.26 1.65 -8.37
C LEU A 346 10.75 3.03 -8.86
N GLN A 347 9.85 3.89 -9.34
CA GLN A 347 10.19 5.26 -9.74
C GLN A 347 10.64 6.08 -8.52
N ARG A 348 9.94 5.98 -7.39
CA ARG A 348 10.29 6.66 -6.13
C ARG A 348 11.68 6.26 -5.62
N MET A 349 12.06 4.99 -5.80
CA MET A 349 13.39 4.48 -5.45
C MET A 349 14.47 4.82 -6.50
N GLY A 350 14.11 5.45 -7.62
CA GLY A 350 15.04 5.75 -8.72
C GLY A 350 15.48 4.53 -9.52
N MET A 351 14.76 3.40 -9.41
CA MET A 351 15.06 2.15 -10.11
C MET A 351 14.59 2.16 -11.55
N VAL A 352 13.53 2.93 -11.84
CA VAL A 352 13.03 3.14 -13.20
C VAL A 352 12.81 4.62 -13.47
N SER A 353 13.03 5.04 -14.70
CA SER A 353 12.66 6.38 -15.14
C SER A 353 11.15 6.50 -15.26
N ARG A 354 10.62 7.72 -15.10
CA ARG A 354 9.20 8.01 -15.36
C ARG A 354 8.77 7.55 -16.75
N GLN A 355 9.61 7.76 -17.77
CA GLN A 355 9.35 7.32 -19.14
C GLN A 355 9.20 5.80 -19.26
N LYS A 356 10.05 5.02 -18.57
CA LYS A 356 9.93 3.56 -18.54
C LYS A 356 8.67 3.15 -17.80
N ALA A 357 8.35 3.80 -16.68
CA ALA A 357 7.13 3.54 -15.93
C ALA A 357 5.87 3.78 -16.79
N ASP A 358 5.75 4.96 -17.39
CA ASP A 358 4.62 5.33 -18.26
C ASP A 358 4.48 4.38 -19.45
N ARG A 359 5.59 3.96 -20.07
CA ARG A 359 5.59 3.01 -21.18
C ARG A 359 5.02 1.65 -20.77
N VAL A 360 5.49 1.10 -19.65
CA VAL A 360 5.01 -0.19 -19.14
C VAL A 360 3.54 -0.09 -18.75
N LEU A 361 3.13 0.98 -18.06
CA LEU A 361 1.72 1.17 -17.71
C LEU A 361 0.81 1.32 -18.94
N ALA A 362 1.30 1.91 -20.03
CA ALA A 362 0.57 1.97 -21.29
C ALA A 362 0.48 0.60 -22.00
N GLU A 363 1.54 -0.21 -21.93
CA GLU A 363 1.56 -1.58 -22.48
C GLU A 363 0.60 -2.50 -21.72
N TYR A 364 0.49 -2.31 -20.40
CA TYR A 364 -0.38 -3.08 -19.51
C TYR A 364 -1.69 -2.33 -19.18
N ALA A 365 -2.13 -1.36 -19.99
CA ALA A 365 -3.22 -0.44 -19.64
C ALA A 365 -4.52 -1.14 -19.17
N ASP A 366 -4.85 -2.29 -19.77
CA ASP A 366 -6.03 -3.10 -19.42
C ASP A 366 -5.95 -3.72 -18.01
N PHE A 367 -4.74 -3.88 -17.47
CA PHE A 367 -4.44 -4.54 -16.19
C PHE A 367 -3.64 -3.66 -15.22
N ALA A 368 -3.26 -2.44 -15.62
CA ALA A 368 -2.31 -1.60 -14.89
C ALA A 368 -2.77 -1.29 -13.46
N HIS A 369 -4.08 -1.18 -13.27
CA HIS A 369 -4.74 -0.90 -12.00
C HIS A 369 -5.47 -2.12 -11.42
N VAL A 370 -5.38 -3.28 -12.08
CA VAL A 370 -5.97 -4.52 -11.60
C VAL A 370 -5.12 -5.08 -10.45
N GLN A 371 -5.81 -5.71 -9.51
CA GLN A 371 -5.24 -6.33 -8.33
C GLN A 371 -4.34 -7.52 -8.73
N LEU A 372 -3.07 -7.47 -8.35
CA LEU A 372 -2.13 -8.58 -8.47
C LEU A 372 -2.15 -9.45 -7.20
N PRO A 373 -2.32 -10.78 -7.32
CA PRO A 373 -1.99 -11.68 -6.24
C PRO A 373 -0.47 -11.65 -5.95
N PRO A 374 -0.02 -12.08 -4.76
CA PRO A 374 1.38 -11.97 -4.35
C PRO A 374 2.39 -12.60 -5.31
N HIS A 375 2.00 -13.69 -5.99
CA HIS A 375 2.87 -14.39 -6.93
C HIS A 375 3.00 -13.70 -8.29
N GLU A 376 2.13 -12.74 -8.62
CA GLU A 376 2.22 -11.94 -9.85
C GLU A 376 2.94 -10.59 -9.61
N VAL A 377 3.22 -10.23 -8.34
CA VAL A 377 4.01 -9.01 -8.05
C VAL A 377 5.42 -9.07 -8.65
N PRO A 378 6.13 -10.22 -8.63
CA PRO A 378 7.41 -10.37 -9.32
C PRO A 378 7.33 -10.20 -10.85
N ASP A 379 6.20 -10.56 -11.49
CA ASP A 379 5.99 -10.30 -12.93
C ASP A 379 6.03 -8.81 -13.24
N ALA A 380 5.46 -7.99 -12.35
CA ALA A 380 5.54 -6.55 -12.48
C ALA A 380 7.01 -6.06 -12.39
N LEU A 381 7.82 -6.61 -11.47
CA LEU A 381 9.26 -6.28 -11.39
C LEU A 381 9.99 -6.62 -12.69
N GLN A 382 9.68 -7.76 -13.31
CA GLN A 382 10.25 -8.15 -14.60
C GLN A 382 9.82 -7.21 -15.73
N ALA A 383 8.53 -6.87 -15.82
CA ALA A 383 8.01 -5.93 -16.83
C ALA A 383 8.68 -4.54 -16.74
N PHE A 384 8.91 -4.07 -15.50
CA PHE A 384 9.63 -2.83 -15.24
C PHE A 384 11.15 -2.93 -15.49
N GLY A 385 11.68 -4.12 -15.74
CA GLY A 385 13.10 -4.34 -16.04
C GLY A 385 13.97 -4.29 -14.79
N VAL A 386 13.49 -4.87 -13.69
CA VAL A 386 14.21 -4.96 -12.41
C VAL A 386 14.48 -6.42 -12.02
N ALA A 387 13.78 -7.37 -12.62
CA ALA A 387 13.93 -8.79 -12.36
C ALA A 387 13.96 -9.62 -13.66
N ILE A 388 14.41 -10.85 -13.53
CA ILE A 388 14.30 -11.92 -14.54
C ILE A 388 13.52 -13.10 -13.94
N SER A 389 12.98 -13.97 -14.79
CA SER A 389 12.29 -15.19 -14.36
C SER A 389 12.92 -16.43 -15.00
N ALA A 390 13.03 -17.49 -14.22
CA ALA A 390 13.24 -18.84 -14.71
C ALA A 390 11.89 -19.57 -14.72
N HIS A 391 11.47 -20.01 -15.90
CA HIS A 391 10.18 -20.67 -16.07
C HIS A 391 10.05 -21.93 -15.24
N GLY A 392 8.93 -22.05 -14.52
CA GLY A 392 8.61 -23.23 -13.72
C GLY A 392 8.00 -24.37 -14.53
N ASP A 393 7.44 -24.08 -15.72
CA ASP A 393 6.79 -25.06 -16.59
C ASP A 393 7.75 -25.65 -17.64
N ASP A 394 7.22 -26.48 -18.53
CA ASP A 394 7.98 -27.07 -19.63
C ASP A 394 8.57 -26.01 -20.57
N VAL A 395 9.81 -26.25 -21.02
CA VAL A 395 10.51 -25.43 -21.99
C VAL A 395 10.83 -26.24 -23.24
N ASP A 396 10.76 -25.59 -24.40
CA ASP A 396 11.00 -26.25 -25.70
C ASP A 396 12.47 -26.66 -25.90
N ASP A 397 13.41 -25.88 -25.35
CA ASP A 397 14.86 -26.11 -25.45
C ASP A 397 15.56 -25.57 -24.20
N LEU A 398 16.21 -26.46 -23.44
CA LEU A 398 16.92 -26.11 -22.21
C LEU A 398 18.11 -25.17 -22.46
N GLU A 399 18.91 -25.40 -23.50
CA GLU A 399 20.11 -24.63 -23.78
C GLU A 399 19.74 -23.20 -24.19
N GLU A 400 18.73 -23.04 -25.06
CA GLU A 400 18.20 -21.73 -25.45
C GLU A 400 17.57 -21.01 -24.25
N SER A 401 16.87 -21.73 -23.37
CA SER A 401 16.27 -21.17 -22.16
C SER A 401 17.32 -20.63 -21.18
N TYR A 402 18.40 -21.38 -20.92
CA TYR A 402 19.52 -20.89 -20.11
C TYR A 402 20.23 -19.71 -20.77
N ALA A 403 20.40 -19.74 -22.09
CA ALA A 403 21.00 -18.63 -22.84
C ALA A 403 20.14 -17.37 -22.77
N SER A 404 18.81 -17.48 -22.87
CA SER A 404 17.88 -16.37 -22.71
C SER A 404 17.97 -15.78 -21.31
N LEU A 405 17.90 -16.63 -20.27
CA LEU A 405 18.00 -16.21 -18.87
C LEU A 405 19.28 -15.41 -18.59
N LEU A 406 20.45 -15.92 -19.03
CA LEU A 406 21.73 -15.23 -18.86
C LEU A 406 21.80 -13.93 -19.68
N THR A 407 21.17 -13.89 -20.86
CA THR A 407 21.08 -12.67 -21.68
C THR A 407 20.25 -11.59 -21.00
N GLU A 408 19.10 -11.95 -20.44
CA GLU A 408 18.25 -11.05 -19.66
C GLU A 408 18.98 -10.55 -18.41
N ALA A 409 19.67 -11.44 -17.69
CA ALA A 409 20.47 -11.08 -16.52
C ALA A 409 21.56 -10.05 -16.87
N ALA A 410 22.31 -10.30 -17.96
CA ALA A 410 23.33 -9.37 -18.43
C ALA A 410 22.75 -8.00 -18.80
N ALA A 411 21.56 -7.95 -19.41
CA ALA A 411 20.91 -6.71 -19.79
C ALA A 411 20.59 -5.79 -18.60
N LEU A 412 20.33 -6.36 -17.41
CA LEU A 412 20.08 -5.59 -16.18
C LEU A 412 21.35 -4.93 -15.59
N THR A 413 22.53 -5.42 -15.97
CA THR A 413 23.82 -4.93 -15.46
C THR A 413 24.39 -3.75 -16.24
N ASP A 414 23.62 -3.19 -17.19
CA ASP A 414 24.07 -2.12 -18.09
C ASP A 414 25.39 -2.44 -18.83
N GLY A 415 25.65 -3.74 -19.06
CA GLY A 415 26.83 -4.25 -19.76
C GLY A 415 28.05 -4.51 -18.88
N ALA A 416 27.94 -4.41 -17.55
CA ALA A 416 29.02 -4.78 -16.63
C ALA A 416 29.36 -6.28 -16.68
N VAL A 417 28.35 -7.12 -16.98
CA VAL A 417 28.51 -8.57 -17.16
C VAL A 417 28.03 -8.97 -18.55
N THR A 418 28.78 -9.85 -19.18
CA THR A 418 28.45 -10.45 -20.49
C THR A 418 28.58 -11.96 -20.42
N PHE A 419 27.65 -12.65 -21.09
CA PHE A 419 27.66 -14.11 -21.22
C PHE A 419 27.76 -14.50 -22.69
N THR A 420 28.59 -15.49 -22.98
CA THR A 420 28.74 -16.04 -24.34
C THR A 420 29.00 -17.54 -24.29
N GLY A 421 28.67 -18.25 -25.37
CA GLY A 421 28.98 -19.67 -25.51
C GLY A 421 28.25 -20.57 -24.50
N VAL A 422 27.01 -20.20 -24.14
CA VAL A 422 26.14 -21.00 -23.27
C VAL A 422 25.84 -22.33 -23.96
N ARG A 423 26.15 -23.44 -23.29
CA ARG A 423 25.89 -24.79 -23.81
C ARG A 423 25.74 -25.84 -22.71
N LEU A 424 24.90 -26.84 -22.96
CA LEU A 424 24.81 -28.03 -22.11
C LEU A 424 25.74 -29.12 -22.64
N ARG A 425 26.50 -29.76 -21.75
CA ARG A 425 27.45 -30.82 -22.09
C ARG A 425 27.33 -31.98 -21.12
N ALA A 426 27.28 -33.20 -21.65
CA ALA A 426 27.43 -34.40 -20.86
C ALA A 426 28.79 -34.45 -20.13
N ASP A 427 28.76 -34.82 -18.86
CA ASP A 427 29.92 -34.91 -17.98
C ASP A 427 29.99 -36.26 -17.28
N GLU A 428 31.17 -36.87 -17.22
CA GLU A 428 31.34 -38.22 -16.66
C GLU A 428 31.17 -38.25 -15.13
N GLU A 429 31.44 -37.14 -14.43
CA GLU A 429 31.38 -37.05 -12.98
C GLU A 429 30.02 -36.52 -12.50
N HIS A 430 29.46 -35.52 -13.19
CA HIS A 430 28.25 -34.81 -12.78
C HIS A 430 27.01 -35.15 -13.61
N GLY A 431 27.14 -35.95 -14.67
CA GLY A 431 26.04 -36.25 -15.61
C GLY A 431 25.91 -35.19 -16.70
N GLU A 432 25.59 -33.95 -16.32
CA GLU A 432 25.49 -32.81 -17.23
C GLU A 432 26.06 -31.54 -16.58
N VAL A 433 26.67 -30.68 -17.39
CA VAL A 433 27.18 -29.37 -16.97
C VAL A 433 26.73 -28.28 -17.94
N LEU A 434 26.35 -27.13 -17.40
CA LEU A 434 26.17 -25.89 -18.16
C LEU A 434 27.51 -25.17 -18.24
N GLU A 435 27.97 -24.89 -19.45
CA GLU A 435 29.20 -24.12 -19.71
C GLU A 435 28.85 -22.78 -20.35
N PHE A 436 29.46 -21.71 -19.85
CA PHE A 436 29.36 -20.37 -20.46
C PHE A 436 30.60 -19.55 -20.12
N ALA A 437 30.87 -18.49 -20.89
CA ALA A 437 31.94 -17.55 -20.60
C ALA A 437 31.37 -16.24 -20.03
N ARG A 438 31.67 -15.96 -18.75
CA ARG A 438 31.39 -14.67 -18.07
C ARG A 438 32.54 -13.71 -18.35
N ASN A 439 32.28 -12.62 -19.06
CA ASN A 439 33.32 -11.64 -19.43
C ASN A 439 34.56 -12.30 -20.07
N GLY A 440 34.34 -13.35 -20.86
CA GLY A 440 35.39 -14.14 -21.53
C GLY A 440 36.07 -15.21 -20.66
N VAL A 441 35.70 -15.36 -19.39
CA VAL A 441 36.20 -16.39 -18.48
C VAL A 441 35.22 -17.55 -18.43
N LEU A 442 35.70 -18.76 -18.71
CA LEU A 442 34.88 -19.97 -18.69
C LEU A 442 34.38 -20.26 -17.26
N VAL A 443 33.08 -20.52 -17.15
CA VAL A 443 32.37 -20.99 -15.97
C VAL A 443 31.68 -22.30 -16.35
N THR A 444 31.67 -23.23 -15.39
CA THR A 444 31.01 -24.53 -15.51
C THR A 444 30.16 -24.76 -14.27
N GLN A 445 28.88 -25.07 -14.46
CA GLN A 445 27.94 -25.36 -13.38
C GLN A 445 27.40 -26.78 -13.55
N PRO A 446 27.48 -27.65 -12.53
CA PRO A 446 26.80 -28.95 -12.52
C PRO A 446 25.28 -28.79 -12.59
N MET A 447 24.61 -29.60 -13.42
CA MET A 447 23.15 -29.62 -13.60
C MET A 447 22.56 -30.95 -13.14
N GLU A 448 21.38 -30.91 -12.51
CA GLU A 448 20.61 -32.07 -12.06
C GLU A 448 19.18 -32.06 -12.66
N HIS A 449 19.08 -32.02 -13.99
CA HIS A 449 17.78 -32.10 -14.66
C HIS A 449 17.05 -33.41 -14.37
N GLN A 450 15.82 -33.31 -13.90
CA GLN A 450 14.93 -34.47 -13.72
C GLN A 450 14.19 -34.86 -15.00
N SER A 451 14.17 -33.96 -15.99
CA SER A 451 13.58 -34.14 -17.33
C SER A 451 14.31 -33.25 -18.33
N ASP A 452 14.22 -33.59 -19.60
CA ASP A 452 14.72 -32.81 -20.75
C ASP A 452 13.92 -31.53 -21.05
N ASP A 453 12.75 -31.35 -20.42
CA ASP A 453 11.87 -30.21 -20.67
C ASP A 453 11.75 -29.25 -19.47
N TYR A 454 12.47 -29.45 -18.35
CA TYR A 454 12.34 -28.61 -17.16
C TYR A 454 13.68 -28.01 -16.73
N LEU A 455 13.69 -26.71 -16.47
CA LEU A 455 14.88 -26.01 -15.95
C LEU A 455 15.26 -26.53 -14.55
N ASP A 456 16.56 -26.60 -14.28
CA ASP A 456 17.07 -26.88 -12.94
C ASP A 456 17.11 -25.59 -12.12
N HIS A 457 16.01 -25.33 -11.40
CA HIS A 457 15.88 -24.15 -10.56
C HIS A 457 16.90 -24.07 -9.44
N LEU A 458 17.38 -25.21 -8.92
CA LEU A 458 18.39 -25.21 -7.87
C LEU A 458 19.73 -24.77 -8.45
N ALA A 459 20.11 -25.32 -9.59
CA ALA A 459 21.33 -24.90 -10.26
C ALA A 459 21.27 -23.43 -10.71
N ILE A 460 20.11 -22.94 -11.16
CA ILE A 460 19.91 -21.52 -11.48
C ILE A 460 20.18 -20.65 -10.24
N MET A 461 19.64 -21.02 -9.09
CA MET A 461 19.92 -20.29 -7.84
C MET A 461 21.41 -20.26 -7.49
N GLU A 462 22.17 -21.29 -7.86
CA GLU A 462 23.61 -21.36 -7.58
C GLU A 462 24.44 -20.54 -8.57
N PHE A 463 24.11 -20.58 -9.87
CA PHE A 463 24.92 -19.88 -10.88
C PHE A 463 24.52 -18.42 -11.06
N ILE A 464 23.33 -17.98 -10.61
CA ILE A 464 22.88 -16.61 -10.84
C ILE A 464 23.80 -15.56 -10.22
N ASP A 465 24.51 -15.89 -9.14
CA ASP A 465 25.55 -15.06 -8.54
C ASP A 465 26.68 -14.71 -9.53
N HIS A 466 26.89 -15.53 -10.58
CA HIS A 466 27.83 -15.19 -11.65
C HIS A 466 27.35 -14.01 -12.52
N ALA A 467 26.06 -13.66 -12.50
CA ALA A 467 25.52 -12.48 -13.15
C ALA A 467 25.74 -11.19 -12.35
N ASP A 468 26.19 -11.28 -11.10
CA ASP A 468 26.53 -10.10 -10.31
C ASP A 468 27.75 -9.38 -10.89
N PRO A 469 27.73 -8.04 -10.98
CA PRO A 469 28.90 -7.26 -11.31
C PRO A 469 30.03 -7.44 -10.29
N ASP A 470 31.28 -7.21 -10.70
CA ASP A 470 32.40 -7.30 -9.77
C ASP A 470 32.25 -6.25 -8.63
N PRO A 471 32.74 -6.54 -7.40
CA PRO A 471 32.61 -5.62 -6.28
C PRO A 471 33.22 -4.25 -6.56
N GLY A 472 32.41 -3.18 -6.47
CA GLY A 472 32.83 -1.79 -6.63
C GLY A 472 32.37 -1.12 -7.93
N ASP A 473 31.90 -1.89 -8.91
CA ASP A 473 31.35 -1.34 -10.16
C ASP A 473 29.86 -1.01 -10.01
N ASP A 474 29.11 -1.90 -9.36
CA ASP A 474 27.68 -1.75 -9.06
C ASP A 474 27.38 -2.37 -7.67
N GLY A 475 26.55 -1.70 -6.88
CA GLY A 475 26.10 -2.19 -5.57
C GLY A 475 24.91 -3.14 -5.63
N ARG A 476 24.30 -3.31 -6.82
CA ARG A 476 23.19 -4.22 -7.05
C ARG A 476 23.68 -5.67 -7.18
N ARG A 477 22.85 -6.60 -6.71
CA ARG A 477 23.05 -8.05 -6.78
C ARG A 477 21.74 -8.74 -7.13
N PHE A 478 21.82 -9.92 -7.74
CA PHE A 478 20.67 -10.77 -7.96
C PHE A 478 20.24 -11.42 -6.64
N HIS A 479 18.98 -11.26 -6.31
CA HIS A 479 18.36 -11.88 -5.14
C HIS A 479 17.17 -12.71 -5.57
N GLN A 480 17.05 -13.92 -5.04
CA GLN A 480 15.86 -14.73 -5.28
C GLN A 480 14.66 -14.09 -4.58
N VAL A 481 13.59 -13.84 -5.33
CA VAL A 481 12.36 -13.25 -4.83
C VAL A 481 11.46 -14.34 -4.27
N GLN A 482 11.14 -14.25 -2.98
CA GLN A 482 10.19 -15.11 -2.30
C GLN A 482 8.86 -14.38 -2.09
N PHE A 483 7.78 -15.11 -2.29
CA PHE A 483 6.41 -14.61 -2.17
C PHE A 483 5.50 -15.70 -1.61
N VAL A 484 4.28 -15.32 -1.26
CA VAL A 484 3.25 -16.25 -0.77
C VAL A 484 2.83 -17.20 -1.90
N ARG A 485 3.19 -18.48 -1.77
CA ARG A 485 2.84 -19.54 -2.73
C ARG A 485 1.50 -20.19 -2.41
N LEU A 486 0.70 -20.47 -3.43
CA LEU A 486 -0.48 -21.33 -3.34
C LEU A 486 -0.05 -22.80 -3.33
N LYS A 487 -0.92 -23.62 -2.77
CA LYS A 487 -0.74 -25.07 -2.79
C LYS A 487 -1.04 -25.63 -4.18
N ASP A 488 -0.24 -26.59 -4.60
CA ASP A 488 -0.47 -27.37 -5.83
C ASP A 488 -0.39 -26.49 -7.11
N SER A 489 0.29 -25.35 -7.04
CA SER A 489 0.58 -24.45 -8.16
C SER A 489 2.05 -24.49 -8.52
N ASN A 490 2.32 -24.45 -9.83
CA ASN A 490 3.67 -24.28 -10.36
C ASN A 490 3.99 -22.80 -10.48
N TYR A 491 5.25 -22.43 -10.25
CA TYR A 491 5.67 -21.03 -10.23
C TYR A 491 7.04 -20.87 -10.84
N ASP A 492 7.18 -19.79 -11.61
CA ASP A 492 8.48 -19.28 -12.00
C ASP A 492 9.30 -18.88 -10.78
N SER A 493 10.62 -18.94 -10.93
CA SER A 493 11.57 -18.45 -9.94
C SER A 493 12.09 -17.10 -10.41
N TYR A 494 11.88 -16.07 -9.61
CA TYR A 494 12.25 -14.70 -9.99
C TYR A 494 13.52 -14.28 -9.27
N PHE A 495 14.36 -13.51 -9.97
CA PHE A 495 15.60 -12.96 -9.45
C PHE A 495 15.62 -11.46 -9.70
N ALA A 496 15.59 -10.66 -8.64
CA ALA A 496 15.58 -9.21 -8.72
C ALA A 496 17.01 -8.65 -8.58
N PHE A 497 17.39 -7.74 -9.46
CA PHE A 497 18.70 -7.10 -9.46
C PHE A 497 18.66 -5.76 -8.71
N VAL A 498 18.98 -5.78 -7.42
CA VAL A 498 18.70 -4.68 -6.49
C VAL A 498 19.83 -4.46 -5.48
N THR A 499 19.93 -3.26 -4.91
CA THR A 499 20.82 -3.02 -3.75
C THR A 499 20.20 -3.54 -2.45
N PRO A 500 20.98 -3.73 -1.38
CA PRO A 500 20.42 -4.10 -0.06
C PRO A 500 19.35 -3.12 0.44
N GLU A 501 19.50 -1.82 0.19
CA GLU A 501 18.53 -0.80 0.57
C GLU A 501 17.23 -0.93 -0.23
N GLN A 502 17.34 -1.20 -1.53
CA GLN A 502 16.18 -1.44 -2.41
C GLN A 502 15.46 -2.74 -2.03
N ALA A 503 16.20 -3.82 -1.76
CA ALA A 503 15.67 -5.09 -1.25
C ALA A 503 14.87 -4.89 0.04
N ALA A 504 15.38 -4.10 0.99
CA ALA A 504 14.69 -3.79 2.24
C ALA A 504 13.37 -3.03 2.01
N VAL A 505 13.33 -2.09 1.05
CA VAL A 505 12.10 -1.36 0.70
C VAL A 505 11.09 -2.26 -0.01
N LEU A 506 11.52 -3.09 -0.96
CA LEU A 506 10.65 -4.05 -1.65
C LEU A 506 10.07 -5.07 -0.67
N HIS A 507 10.88 -5.54 0.28
CA HIS A 507 10.38 -6.35 1.38
C HIS A 507 9.33 -5.61 2.19
N LYS A 508 9.64 -4.39 2.65
CA LYS A 508 8.74 -3.61 3.49
C LYS A 508 7.40 -3.30 2.83
N GLU A 509 7.41 -2.86 1.57
CA GLU A 509 6.23 -2.29 0.91
C GLU A 509 5.51 -3.24 -0.04
N LEU A 510 6.17 -4.27 -0.56
CA LEU A 510 5.53 -5.30 -1.40
C LEU A 510 5.46 -6.67 -0.73
N GLY A 511 6.10 -6.85 0.44
CA GLY A 511 6.11 -8.12 1.15
C GLY A 511 6.97 -9.21 0.50
N LEU A 512 7.88 -8.83 -0.40
CA LEU A 512 8.78 -9.74 -1.11
C LEU A 512 10.03 -10.00 -0.27
N GLU A 513 10.31 -11.23 0.12
CA GLU A 513 11.60 -11.54 0.76
C GLU A 513 12.67 -11.74 -0.31
N MET A 514 13.83 -11.13 -0.11
CA MET A 514 14.98 -11.25 -1.01
C MET A 514 15.99 -12.20 -0.35
N ARG A 515 16.33 -13.30 -1.02
CA ARG A 515 17.33 -14.27 -0.54
C ARG A 515 18.59 -14.23 -1.36
#